data_AF-A0A242LAQ1-F1
#
_entry.id   AF-A0A242LAQ1-F1
#
_cell.length_a   1.000
_cell.length_b   1.000
_cell.length_c   1.000
_cell.angle_alpha   90.00
_cell.angle_beta   90.00
_cell.angle_gamma   90.00
#
_symmetry.space_group_name_H-M   'P 1'
#
loop_
_entity.id
_entity.type
_entity.pdbx_description
1 polymer ?
#
loop_
_entity_poly.entity_id
_entity_poly.type
_entity_poly.pdbx_seq_one_letter_code
_entity_poly.pdbx_strand_id
1 'polypeptide(L)'
;MKYQRPVERPTGPKEFLPGTYAATIKKIVNKPASSGSKMFTFFLEGKNGEQGRSFLTFGNDFTQQTLSFILASIEDNGVEIPDIEFGWNQDTYNFLLNKDVYIRVEEGEYKGKPQIKVTEYLTLDEFEGSEENTGFNEFEQTDQAHSSEWQ
;
A
#
# COMPACT_ATOMS: atom_id res chain seq x y z
N MET A 1 7.29 -40.49 7.28
CA MET A 1 6.00 -39.83 7.52
C MET A 1 4.93 -40.56 6.70
N LYS A 2 3.77 -40.87 7.27
CA LYS A 2 2.66 -41.50 6.53
C LYS A 2 1.83 -40.43 5.84
N TYR A 3 1.54 -40.62 4.56
CA TYR A 3 0.71 -39.72 3.77
C TYR A 3 -0.71 -39.66 4.34
N GLN A 4 -1.19 -38.46 4.66
CA GLN A 4 -2.58 -38.15 4.98
C GLN A 4 -3.14 -37.24 3.89
N ARG A 5 -4.36 -37.51 3.44
CA ARG A 5 -5.05 -36.71 2.44
C ARG A 5 -5.35 -35.33 3.04
N PRO A 6 -4.80 -34.22 2.52
CA PRO A 6 -5.05 -32.89 3.09
C PRO A 6 -6.53 -32.52 2.89
N VAL A 7 -7.22 -32.28 4.00
CA VAL A 7 -8.66 -31.99 4.07
C VAL A 7 -8.94 -30.49 3.98
N GLU A 8 -7.94 -29.66 4.29
CA GLU A 8 -8.02 -28.20 4.23
C GLU A 8 -6.84 -27.69 3.41
N ARG A 9 -7.14 -26.83 2.42
CA ARG A 9 -6.11 -26.04 1.76
C ARG A 9 -5.67 -24.98 2.77
N PRO A 10 -4.38 -24.68 2.93
CA PRO A 10 -3.99 -23.49 3.68
C PRO A 10 -4.78 -22.33 3.10
N THR A 11 -5.52 -21.65 3.98
CA THR A 11 -6.22 -20.40 3.69
C THR A 11 -5.27 -19.55 2.87
N GLY A 12 -5.74 -19.06 1.72
CA GLY A 12 -4.90 -18.34 0.76
C GLY A 12 -4.16 -17.16 1.40
N PRO A 13 -3.22 -16.53 0.67
CA PRO A 13 -2.50 -15.37 1.19
C PRO A 13 -3.48 -14.35 1.76
N LYS A 14 -3.23 -13.90 2.99
CA LYS A 14 -4.05 -12.89 3.66
C LYS A 14 -3.96 -11.62 2.82
N GLU A 15 -5.08 -11.03 2.44
CA GLU A 15 -5.08 -9.74 1.75
C GLU A 15 -5.05 -8.61 2.79
N PHE A 16 -4.52 -7.46 2.40
CA PHE A 16 -4.65 -6.25 3.21
C PHE A 16 -6.13 -5.87 3.36
N LEU A 17 -6.51 -5.28 4.48
CA LEU A 17 -7.79 -4.58 4.59
C LEU A 17 -7.58 -3.11 4.21
N PRO A 18 -8.64 -2.34 3.94
CA PRO A 18 -8.51 -0.89 3.76
C PRO A 18 -7.92 -0.24 5.00
N GLY A 19 -6.98 0.68 4.82
CA GLY A 19 -6.24 1.33 5.90
C GLY A 19 -4.78 1.57 5.55
N THR A 20 -4.00 1.96 6.55
CA THR A 20 -2.57 2.23 6.44
C THR A 20 -1.78 1.10 7.08
N TYR A 21 -0.70 0.66 6.43
CA TYR A 21 0.09 -0.49 6.89
C TYR A 21 1.58 -0.26 6.67
N ALA A 22 2.40 -0.76 7.59
CA ALA A 22 3.82 -0.98 7.35
C ALA A 22 4.00 -2.30 6.58
N ALA A 23 4.65 -2.23 5.42
CA ALA A 23 4.88 -3.37 4.53
C ALA A 23 6.34 -3.41 4.06
N THR A 24 6.83 -4.60 3.73
CA THR A 24 8.16 -4.81 3.17
C THR A 24 8.06 -5.17 1.70
N ILE A 25 8.89 -4.56 0.85
CA ILE A 25 9.00 -4.90 -0.58
C ILE A 25 9.77 -6.22 -0.71
N LYS A 26 9.08 -7.36 -0.67
CA LYS A 26 9.71 -8.69 -0.77
C LYS A 26 10.24 -9.00 -2.15
N LYS A 27 9.57 -8.49 -3.18
CA LYS A 27 9.95 -8.78 -4.57
C LYS A 27 9.56 -7.63 -5.48
N ILE A 28 10.43 -7.36 -6.43
CA ILE A 28 10.15 -6.45 -7.53
C ILE A 28 10.23 -7.25 -8.83
N VAL A 29 9.33 -6.99 -9.75
CA VAL A 29 9.38 -7.51 -11.11
C VAL A 29 9.51 -6.34 -12.06
N ASN A 30 10.66 -6.29 -12.74
CA ASN A 30 10.90 -5.36 -13.83
C ASN A 30 10.39 -5.99 -15.14
N LYS A 31 9.17 -5.63 -15.54
CA LYS A 31 8.60 -6.05 -16.82
C LYS A 31 7.83 -4.88 -17.44
N PRO A 32 7.91 -4.69 -18.77
CA PRO A 32 7.06 -3.72 -19.43
C PRO A 32 5.58 -4.11 -19.29
N ALA A 33 4.72 -3.12 -19.12
CA ALA A 33 3.29 -3.29 -19.17
C ALA A 33 2.85 -3.74 -20.57
N SER A 34 1.63 -4.28 -20.68
CA SER A 34 1.04 -4.69 -21.96
C SER A 34 0.95 -3.55 -22.98
N SER A 35 0.97 -2.30 -22.51
CA SER A 35 1.01 -1.06 -23.31
C SER A 35 2.41 -0.69 -23.83
N GLY A 36 3.46 -1.41 -23.45
CA GLY A 36 4.86 -1.09 -23.76
C GLY A 36 5.52 -0.11 -22.78
N SER A 37 4.78 0.41 -21.80
CA SER A 37 5.32 1.29 -20.76
C SER A 37 6.23 0.51 -19.81
N LYS A 38 7.39 1.09 -19.46
CA LYS A 38 8.33 0.51 -18.48
C LYS A 38 7.67 0.48 -17.10
N MET A 39 7.59 -0.68 -16.45
CA MET A 39 6.87 -0.82 -15.18
C MET A 39 7.67 -1.65 -14.17
N PHE A 40 7.63 -1.22 -12.90
CA PHE A 40 7.98 -2.05 -11.75
C PHE A 40 6.71 -2.54 -11.07
N THR A 41 6.62 -3.85 -10.89
CA THR A 41 5.60 -4.47 -10.05
C THR A 41 6.21 -4.81 -8.70
N PHE A 42 5.74 -4.15 -7.65
CA PHE A 42 6.13 -4.40 -6.27
C PHE A 42 5.21 -5.45 -5.65
N PHE A 43 5.82 -6.41 -4.98
CA PHE A 43 5.15 -7.38 -4.12
C PHE A 43 5.46 -6.99 -2.68
N LEU A 44 4.42 -6.56 -1.99
CA LEU A 44 4.46 -6.02 -0.64
C LEU A 44 3.96 -7.10 0.32
N GLU A 45 4.63 -7.25 1.46
CA GLU A 45 4.21 -8.14 2.53
C GLU A 45 4.06 -7.36 3.83
N GLY A 46 2.88 -7.43 4.45
CA GLY A 46 2.57 -6.80 5.73
C GLY A 46 3.08 -7.61 6.91
N LYS A 47 3.15 -6.97 8.09
CA LYS A 47 3.67 -7.58 9.32
C LYS A 47 2.90 -8.83 9.77
N ASN A 48 1.62 -8.98 9.44
CA ASN A 48 0.84 -10.18 9.80
C ASN A 48 0.68 -11.16 8.63
N GLY A 49 1.57 -11.08 7.63
CA GLY A 49 1.55 -11.94 6.45
C GLY A 49 0.54 -11.52 5.39
N GLU A 50 0.03 -10.30 5.45
CA GLU A 50 -0.78 -9.71 4.37
C GLU A 50 0.05 -9.57 3.09
N GLN A 51 -0.54 -9.80 1.92
CA GLN A 51 0.12 -9.66 0.63
C GLN A 51 -0.59 -8.61 -0.22
N GLY A 52 0.22 -7.77 -0.85
CA GLY A 52 -0.24 -6.64 -1.67
C GLY A 52 0.61 -6.51 -2.92
N ARG A 53 0.03 -5.88 -3.94
CA ARG A 53 0.75 -5.57 -5.17
C ARG A 53 0.56 -4.10 -5.52
N SER A 54 1.66 -3.48 -5.90
CA SER A 54 1.68 -2.11 -6.39
C SER A 54 2.40 -2.05 -7.73
N PHE A 55 2.02 -1.10 -8.57
CA PHE A 55 2.55 -0.93 -9.92
C PHE A 55 3.02 0.50 -10.10
N LEU A 56 4.28 0.65 -10.53
CA LEU A 56 4.88 1.94 -10.84
C LEU A 56 5.25 1.96 -12.31
N THR A 57 4.66 2.89 -13.07
CA THR A 57 4.76 2.94 -14.53
C THR A 57 5.58 4.14 -14.96
N PHE A 58 6.86 3.92 -15.27
CA PHE A 58 7.80 4.96 -15.67
C PHE A 58 7.38 5.63 -16.98
N GLY A 59 7.65 6.95 -17.06
CA GLY A 59 7.31 7.79 -18.21
C GLY A 59 6.15 8.76 -17.97
N ASN A 60 5.72 8.93 -16.71
CA ASN A 60 4.77 9.96 -16.29
C ASN A 60 5.34 10.76 -15.10
N ASP A 61 4.88 12.00 -14.92
CA ASP A 61 5.31 12.85 -13.79
C ASP A 61 4.93 12.24 -12.43
N PHE A 62 3.79 11.53 -12.38
CA PHE A 62 3.33 10.82 -11.20
C PHE A 62 4.34 9.79 -10.67
N THR A 63 5.09 9.12 -11.55
CA THR A 63 6.08 8.12 -11.12
C THR A 63 7.21 8.75 -10.33
N GLN A 64 7.67 9.94 -10.72
CA GLN A 64 8.73 10.62 -9.96
C GLN A 64 8.23 10.97 -8.57
N GLN A 65 7.00 11.50 -8.47
CA GLN A 65 6.38 11.80 -7.19
C GLN A 65 6.22 10.54 -6.32
N THR A 66 5.62 9.46 -6.86
CA THR A 66 5.47 8.20 -6.13
C THR A 66 6.81 7.61 -5.71
N LEU A 67 7.84 7.71 -6.55
CA LEU A 67 9.19 7.25 -6.20
C LEU A 67 9.77 8.07 -5.04
N SER A 68 9.62 9.40 -5.06
CA SER A 68 10.03 10.25 -3.93
C SER A 68 9.33 9.87 -2.63
N PHE A 69 8.03 9.55 -2.66
CA PHE A 69 7.31 9.05 -1.47
C PHE A 69 7.83 7.70 -0.99
N ILE A 70 8.13 6.78 -1.91
CA ILE A 70 8.74 5.49 -1.55
C ILE A 70 10.10 5.73 -0.86
N LEU A 71 10.94 6.62 -1.41
CA LEU A 71 12.25 6.93 -0.84
C LEU A 71 12.12 7.60 0.53
N ALA A 72 11.24 8.58 0.68
CA ALA A 72 10.96 9.21 1.98
C ALA A 72 10.50 8.18 3.01
N SER A 73 9.60 7.27 2.62
CA SER A 73 9.15 6.17 3.47
C SER A 73 10.30 5.26 3.93
N ILE A 74 11.25 4.97 3.04
CA ILE A 74 12.44 4.16 3.34
C ILE A 74 13.41 4.93 4.26
N GLU A 75 13.59 6.22 4.02
CA GLU A 75 14.41 7.13 4.84
C GLU A 75 13.84 7.24 6.26
N ASP A 76 12.53 7.40 6.39
CA ASP A 76 11.82 7.44 7.66
C ASP A 76 11.94 6.11 8.45
N ASN A 77 12.12 4.99 7.76
CA ASN A 77 12.44 3.70 8.38
C ASN A 77 13.92 3.59 8.83
N GLY A 78 14.70 4.66 8.71
CA GLY A 78 16.09 4.76 9.17
C GLY A 78 17.11 4.24 8.17
N VAL A 79 16.78 4.16 6.89
CA VAL A 79 17.68 3.71 5.82
C VAL A 79 18.24 4.92 5.07
N GLU A 80 19.56 5.03 5.02
CA GLU A 80 20.22 6.11 4.24
C GLU A 80 19.98 5.94 2.74
N ILE A 81 19.54 7.02 2.09
CA ILE A 81 19.29 7.05 0.65
C ILE A 81 20.61 7.31 -0.08
N PRO A 82 21.10 6.37 -0.92
CA PRO A 82 22.33 6.56 -1.65
C PRO A 82 22.16 7.61 -2.75
N ASP A 83 23.24 8.31 -3.07
CA ASP A 83 23.31 9.26 -4.19
C ASP A 83 23.44 8.51 -5.52
N ILE A 84 22.31 7.97 -5.99
CA ILE A 84 22.17 7.27 -7.27
C ILE A 84 21.06 7.90 -8.11
N GLU A 85 21.13 7.72 -9.42
CA GLU A 85 20.04 8.11 -10.30
C GLU A 85 18.85 7.15 -10.13
N PHE A 86 17.81 7.58 -9.42
CA PHE A 86 16.60 6.78 -9.24
C PHE A 86 15.75 6.75 -10.51
N GLY A 87 15.43 5.54 -11.00
CA GLY A 87 14.71 5.37 -12.25
C GLY A 87 14.49 3.93 -12.66
N TRP A 88 14.24 3.70 -13.95
CA TRP A 88 14.10 2.35 -14.50
C TRP A 88 15.47 1.72 -14.76
N ASN A 89 16.20 1.41 -13.69
CA ASN A 89 17.51 0.79 -13.70
C ASN A 89 17.63 -0.32 -12.65
N GLN A 90 18.75 -1.05 -12.70
CA GLN A 90 19.01 -2.16 -11.79
C GLN A 90 19.41 -1.69 -10.40
N ASP A 91 20.04 -0.52 -10.26
CA ASP A 91 20.44 0.05 -8.98
C ASP A 91 19.22 0.41 -8.12
N THR A 92 18.22 1.06 -8.71
CA THR A 92 16.92 1.34 -8.06
C THR A 92 16.22 0.04 -7.66
N TYR A 93 16.23 -0.96 -8.54
CA TYR A 93 15.67 -2.28 -8.22
C TYR A 93 16.33 -2.91 -7.00
N ASN A 94 17.66 -2.92 -6.96
CA ASN A 94 18.42 -3.52 -5.86
C ASN A 94 18.24 -2.74 -4.56
N PHE A 95 18.17 -1.41 -4.66
CA PHE A 95 17.96 -0.55 -3.51
C PHE A 95 16.59 -0.76 -2.88
N LEU A 96 15.53 -0.79 -3.67
CA LEU A 96 14.15 -0.93 -3.18
C LEU A 96 13.81 -2.35 -2.69
N LEU A 97 14.61 -3.36 -3.07
CA LEU A 97 14.37 -4.74 -2.68
C LEU A 97 14.60 -4.96 -1.18
N ASN A 98 13.67 -5.64 -0.52
CA ASN A 98 13.65 -5.89 0.93
C ASN A 98 13.68 -4.61 1.79
N LYS A 99 13.13 -3.51 1.29
CA LYS A 99 12.96 -2.29 2.07
C LYS A 99 11.58 -2.22 2.70
N ASP A 100 11.53 -1.64 3.89
CA ASP A 100 10.31 -1.36 4.62
C ASP A 100 9.74 0.00 4.18
N VAL A 101 8.44 0.03 4.00
CA VAL A 101 7.67 1.17 3.49
C VAL A 101 6.30 1.24 4.16
N TYR A 102 5.75 2.44 4.23
CA TYR A 102 4.37 2.69 4.65
C TYR A 102 3.49 2.81 3.41
N ILE A 103 2.37 2.09 3.42
CA ILE A 103 1.43 2.04 2.30
C ILE A 103 0.02 2.38 2.79
N ARG A 104 -0.73 3.07 1.93
CA ARG A 104 -2.18 3.21 2.04
C ARG A 104 -2.84 2.20 1.12
N VAL A 105 -3.81 1.49 1.67
CA VAL A 105 -4.57 0.45 1.00
C VAL A 105 -6.03 0.85 1.04
N GLU A 106 -6.72 0.78 -0.10
CA GLU A 106 -8.14 1.09 -0.20
C GLU A 106 -8.88 0.02 -1.01
N GLU A 107 -10.20 -0.04 -0.84
CA GLU A 107 -11.06 -0.87 -1.69
C GLU A 107 -11.15 -0.24 -3.07
N GLY A 108 -10.53 -0.88 -4.06
CA GLY A 108 -10.72 -0.56 -5.46
C GLY A 108 -11.72 -1.50 -6.12
N GLU A 109 -12.19 -1.13 -7.30
CA GLU A 109 -12.90 -2.05 -8.18
C GLU A 109 -11.99 -2.42 -9.36
N TYR A 110 -11.65 -3.70 -9.50
CA TYR A 110 -10.92 -4.20 -10.66
C TYR A 110 -11.77 -5.21 -11.42
N LYS A 111 -12.21 -4.85 -12.62
CA LYS A 111 -13.08 -5.66 -13.49
C LYS A 111 -14.39 -6.09 -12.80
N GLY A 112 -15.03 -5.18 -12.06
CA GLY A 112 -16.30 -5.44 -11.39
C GLY A 112 -16.20 -6.31 -10.13
N LYS A 113 -15.00 -6.51 -9.59
CA LYS A 113 -14.79 -7.17 -8.29
C LYS A 113 -14.13 -6.18 -7.33
N PRO A 114 -14.61 -6.08 -6.08
CA PRO A 114 -13.88 -5.36 -5.05
C PRO A 114 -12.52 -6.04 -4.89
N GLN A 115 -11.47 -5.29 -5.14
CA GLN A 115 -10.10 -5.74 -5.00
C GLN A 115 -9.32 -4.69 -4.24
N ILE A 116 -8.64 -5.18 -3.22
CA ILE A 116 -7.78 -4.37 -2.39
C ILE A 116 -6.60 -3.90 -3.24
N LYS A 117 -6.39 -2.58 -3.27
CA LYS A 117 -5.33 -1.96 -4.05
C LYS A 117 -4.51 -1.02 -3.18
N VAL A 118 -3.20 -1.10 -3.32
CA VAL A 118 -2.29 -0.10 -2.78
C VAL A 118 -2.48 1.17 -3.60
N THR A 119 -3.02 2.21 -2.97
CA THR A 119 -3.31 3.49 -3.63
C THR A 119 -2.10 4.39 -3.58
N GLU A 120 -1.46 4.53 -2.42
CA GLU A 120 -0.39 5.50 -2.19
C GLU A 120 0.68 4.94 -1.24
N TYR A 121 1.89 5.52 -1.33
CA TYR A 121 2.96 5.33 -0.36
C TYR A 121 2.98 6.55 0.56
N LEU A 122 3.18 6.32 1.84
CA LEU A 122 3.08 7.34 2.89
C LEU A 122 4.46 7.60 3.51
N THR A 123 4.67 8.82 3.98
CA THR A 123 5.73 9.13 4.94
C THR A 123 5.35 8.65 6.34
N LEU A 124 6.30 8.63 7.28
CA LEU A 124 6.00 8.31 8.67
C LEU A 124 4.99 9.28 9.29
N ASP A 125 5.11 10.58 8.99
CA ASP A 125 4.18 11.61 9.48
C ASP A 125 2.73 11.34 9.00
N GLU A 126 2.56 10.99 7.72
CA GLU A 126 1.25 10.62 7.17
C GLU A 126 0.72 9.28 7.72
N PHE A 127 1.63 8.34 8.02
CA PHE A 127 1.28 7.06 8.62
C PHE A 127 0.78 7.26 10.06
N GLU A 128 1.52 7.98 10.90
CA GLU A 128 1.14 8.29 12.28
C GLU A 128 -0.11 9.18 12.35
N GLY A 129 -0.21 10.21 11.51
CA GLY A 129 -1.38 11.10 11.43
C GLY A 129 -2.66 10.40 10.95
N SER A 130 -2.53 9.28 10.22
CA SER A 130 -3.68 8.49 9.79
C SER A 130 -4.31 7.65 10.90
N GLU A 131 -3.52 7.22 11.90
CA GLU A 131 -4.05 6.53 13.07
C GLU A 131 -4.87 7.47 13.95
N GLU A 132 -4.46 8.75 14.08
CA GLU A 132 -5.19 9.76 14.85
C GLU A 132 -6.58 10.11 14.27
N ASN A 133 -6.75 10.03 12.94
CA ASN A 133 -8.03 10.38 12.29
C ASN A 133 -9.05 9.23 12.28
N THR A 134 -8.69 8.03 12.74
CA THR A 134 -9.63 6.90 12.88
C THR A 134 -10.18 6.76 14.31
N GLY A 135 -9.83 7.69 15.21
CA GLY A 135 -10.11 7.59 16.65
C GLY A 135 -11.27 8.40 17.21
N PHE A 136 -12.06 9.16 16.43
CA PHE A 136 -13.21 9.92 16.96
C PHE A 136 -14.31 10.17 15.91
N ASN A 137 -15.23 9.22 15.74
CA ASN A 137 -16.55 9.48 15.15
C ASN A 137 -17.59 8.56 15.80
N GLU A 138 -17.70 8.64 17.13
CA GLU A 138 -18.90 8.19 17.85
C GLU A 138 -19.42 9.36 18.69
N PHE A 139 -19.99 10.34 18.00
CA PHE A 139 -21.02 11.20 18.59
C PHE A 139 -22.03 11.49 17.50
N GLU A 140 -22.88 10.50 17.21
CA GLU A 140 -24.16 10.77 16.55
C GLU A 140 -24.93 11.77 17.42
N GLN A 141 -24.86 13.04 17.03
CA GLN A 141 -25.86 14.02 17.39
C GLN A 141 -27.15 13.65 16.64
N THR A 142 -27.98 12.81 17.25
CA THR A 142 -29.37 12.68 16.79
C THR A 142 -30.23 13.73 17.49
N ASP A 143 -30.76 14.62 16.65
CA ASP A 143 -32.03 15.34 16.78
C ASP A 143 -32.16 16.52 17.74
N GLN A 144 -31.69 17.69 17.25
CA GLN A 144 -32.44 18.93 17.44
C GLN A 144 -33.75 18.88 16.63
N ALA A 145 -34.82 18.35 17.22
CA ALA A 145 -36.18 18.60 16.75
C ALA A 145 -36.64 19.99 17.24
N HIS A 146 -36.32 21.03 16.47
CA HIS A 146 -36.97 22.34 16.60
C HIS A 146 -38.21 22.36 15.71
N SER A 147 -39.41 22.41 16.31
CA SER A 147 -40.34 23.55 16.15
C SER A 147 -41.77 23.21 16.61
N SER A 148 -42.14 23.84 17.73
CA SER A 148 -43.31 24.70 17.90
C SER A 148 -44.68 24.28 17.36
N GLU A 149 -45.61 23.99 18.28
CA GLU A 149 -47.00 24.43 18.16
C GLU A 149 -47.50 24.94 19.52
N TRP A 150 -47.40 26.24 19.71
CA TRP A 150 -48.28 27.03 20.57
C TRP A 150 -48.90 28.08 19.66
N GLN A 151 -50.19 27.92 19.33
CA GLN A 151 -51.20 28.97 19.25
C GLN A 151 -52.58 28.39 18.93
#